data_AF-A0A1B1U7G5-F1
#
_entry.id   AF-A0A1B1U7G5-F1
#
_cell.length_a   1.000
_cell.length_b   1.000
_cell.length_c   1.000
_cell.angle_alpha   90.00
_cell.angle_beta   90.00
_cell.angle_gamma   90.00
#
_symmetry.space_group_name_H-M   'P 1'
#
loop_
_entity.id
_entity.type
_entity.pdbx_description
1 polymer ?
#
loop_
_entity_poly.entity_id
_entity_poly.type
_entity_poly.pdbx_seq_one_letter_code
_entity_poly.pdbx_strand_id
1 'polypeptide(L)'
;MVIAFLILSFAVANSLQRDIQTNQDKIRKNINEEKRINKKINALGQEIRVQSKNLKGIIEQIQVLEKELEDNQARFAQQEKDLFSVKEQEQSLQKRDEEIQQQITQLVAQKLAFRVIVNQKQITSAEGLIAQEFFQTMSREAKNKISFLTQEKMRLGVEIGKHSVEVERLQGLIAQQNEKRKLLGKRLDERNGLIKKLQTDIQNYNQRLVIISQERANLDEILEKLNIKKRNLEAIARNKKDAKKDGFSAPLEVKQMASSYRQVSTTKYYGKTTIAPLEKYEIEQKFGAYFDPVYQIKVFNESVIMTPKHSGANVRSVLGGKVVFAKDTPVLKKVVIIEHANQLHTIYAYLDKIAPTIRPGLRIKKGYVIGKVDNKLGFEVTQKDKHIDPLELFR
;
A
#
# COMPACT_ATOMS: atom_id res chain seq x y z
N MET A 1 -3.43 17.95 -67.87
CA MET A 1 -2.76 18.62 -66.73
C MET A 1 -3.66 18.92 -65.52
N VAL A 2 -4.94 18.50 -65.50
CA VAL A 2 -5.86 18.77 -64.37
C VAL A 2 -6.00 17.56 -63.42
N ILE A 3 -5.82 16.34 -63.92
CA ILE A 3 -5.96 15.10 -63.13
C ILE A 3 -4.76 14.89 -62.18
N ALA A 4 -3.56 15.36 -62.55
CA ALA A 4 -2.37 15.29 -61.68
C ALA A 4 -2.44 16.27 -60.48
N PHE A 5 -3.21 17.36 -60.57
CA PHE A 5 -3.37 18.34 -59.49
C PHE A 5 -4.41 17.88 -58.44
N LEU A 6 -5.37 17.04 -58.84
CA LEU A 6 -6.40 16.45 -57.97
C LEU A 6 -5.89 15.24 -57.16
N ILE A 7 -4.91 14.50 -57.68
CA ILE A 7 -4.29 13.37 -56.97
C ILE A 7 -3.26 13.87 -55.94
N LEU A 8 -2.58 14.99 -56.20
CA LEU A 8 -1.65 15.60 -55.25
C LEU A 8 -2.35 16.26 -54.06
N SER A 9 -3.59 16.76 -54.23
CA SER A 9 -4.38 17.36 -53.15
C SER A 9 -5.03 16.31 -52.22
N PHE A 10 -5.36 15.12 -52.71
CA PHE A 10 -5.90 14.02 -51.89
C PHE A 10 -4.83 13.35 -51.01
N ALA A 11 -3.58 13.25 -51.49
CA ALA A 11 -2.48 12.67 -50.72
C ALA A 11 -2.05 13.56 -49.54
N VAL A 12 -2.04 14.89 -49.72
CA VAL A 12 -1.74 15.88 -48.68
C VAL A 12 -2.86 15.97 -47.63
N ALA A 13 -4.12 15.81 -48.03
CA ALA A 13 -5.24 15.76 -47.08
C ALA A 13 -5.19 14.51 -46.18
N ASN A 14 -4.79 13.35 -46.73
CA ASN A 14 -4.68 12.11 -45.98
C ASN A 14 -3.49 12.08 -45.01
N SER A 15 -2.35 12.67 -45.35
CA SER A 15 -1.22 12.81 -44.42
C SER A 15 -1.54 13.80 -43.31
N LEU A 16 -2.14 14.96 -43.64
CA LEU A 16 -2.56 15.95 -42.67
C LEU A 16 -3.61 15.40 -41.68
N GLN A 17 -4.58 14.61 -42.17
CA GLN A 17 -5.57 13.95 -41.33
C GLN A 17 -4.95 12.95 -40.35
N ARG A 18 -3.96 12.14 -40.80
CA ARG A 18 -3.21 11.22 -39.93
C ARG A 18 -2.37 11.96 -38.90
N ASP A 19 -1.73 13.06 -39.27
CA ASP A 19 -0.94 13.87 -38.35
C ASP A 19 -1.82 14.58 -37.31
N ILE A 20 -3.01 15.04 -37.71
CA ILE A 20 -4.03 15.57 -36.81
C ILE A 20 -4.51 14.47 -35.83
N GLN A 21 -4.78 13.27 -36.32
CA GLN A 21 -5.24 12.15 -35.48
C GLN A 21 -4.15 11.72 -34.48
N THR A 22 -2.91 11.61 -34.94
CA THR A 22 -1.75 11.23 -34.11
C THR A 22 -1.43 12.29 -33.06
N ASN A 23 -1.54 13.57 -33.41
CA ASN A 23 -1.40 14.66 -32.45
C ASN A 23 -2.60 14.74 -31.49
N GLN A 24 -3.81 14.45 -31.93
CA GLN A 24 -4.99 14.36 -31.05
C GLN A 24 -4.86 13.20 -30.06
N ASP A 25 -4.33 12.05 -30.47
CA ASP A 25 -4.10 10.90 -29.59
C ASP A 25 -2.94 11.13 -28.61
N LYS A 26 -1.86 11.80 -29.03
CA LYS A 26 -0.80 12.28 -28.13
C LYS A 26 -1.34 13.30 -27.12
N ILE A 27 -2.15 14.26 -27.58
CA ILE A 27 -2.79 15.25 -26.72
C ILE A 27 -3.75 14.56 -25.74
N ARG A 28 -4.57 13.59 -26.17
CA ARG A 28 -5.45 12.81 -25.28
C ARG A 28 -4.68 11.97 -24.27
N LYS A 29 -3.57 11.33 -24.66
CA LYS A 29 -2.68 10.61 -23.74
C LYS A 29 -2.06 11.57 -22.71
N ASN A 30 -1.48 12.69 -23.15
CA ASN A 30 -0.91 13.71 -22.26
C ASN A 30 -1.97 14.33 -21.34
N ILE A 31 -3.19 14.58 -21.82
CA ILE A 31 -4.34 15.08 -21.04
C ILE A 31 -4.78 14.05 -19.99
N ASN A 32 -4.83 12.76 -20.33
CA ASN A 32 -5.19 11.69 -19.40
C ASN A 32 -4.09 11.41 -18.37
N GLU A 33 -2.82 11.57 -18.75
CA GLU A 33 -1.68 11.50 -17.83
C GLU A 33 -1.68 12.71 -16.88
N GLU A 34 -1.91 13.92 -17.37
CA GLU A 34 -1.92 15.13 -16.55
C GLU A 34 -3.14 15.26 -15.63
N LYS A 35 -4.35 14.85 -16.07
CA LYS A 35 -5.55 14.66 -15.20
C LYS A 35 -5.26 13.72 -14.04
N ARG A 36 -4.37 12.75 -14.26
CA ARG A 36 -3.92 11.81 -13.25
C ARG A 36 -2.84 12.44 -12.36
N ILE A 37 -1.94 13.28 -12.84
CA ILE A 37 -0.71 13.66 -12.12
C ILE A 37 -0.93 14.53 -10.84
N ASN A 38 -1.83 15.52 -10.84
CA ASN A 38 -1.96 16.47 -9.70
C ASN A 38 -2.93 16.00 -8.59
N LYS A 39 -4.15 15.53 -8.90
CA LYS A 39 -5.01 14.85 -7.90
C LYS A 39 -4.31 13.66 -7.24
N LYS A 40 -3.38 13.02 -7.96
CA LYS A 40 -2.61 11.90 -7.42
C LYS A 40 -1.46 12.31 -6.52
N ILE A 41 -0.93 13.54 -6.46
CA ILE A 41 0.23 13.80 -5.57
C ILE A 41 -0.21 13.83 -4.11
N ASN A 42 -1.27 14.57 -3.80
CA ASN A 42 -1.85 14.59 -2.45
C ASN A 42 -2.41 13.21 -2.08
N ALA A 43 -3.12 12.55 -3.00
CA ALA A 43 -3.63 11.20 -2.76
C ALA A 43 -2.51 10.18 -2.55
N LEU A 44 -1.45 10.20 -3.37
CA LEU A 44 -0.28 9.32 -3.23
C LEU A 44 0.44 9.60 -1.91
N GLY A 45 0.59 10.86 -1.52
CA GLY A 45 1.21 11.18 -0.25
C GLY A 45 0.39 10.74 0.97
N GLN A 46 -0.95 10.85 0.90
CA GLN A 46 -1.83 10.29 1.92
C GLN A 46 -1.75 8.75 1.95
N GLU A 47 -1.68 8.11 0.78
CA GLU A 47 -1.50 6.67 0.66
C GLU A 47 -0.17 6.22 1.28
N ILE A 48 0.94 6.90 0.97
CA ILE A 48 2.26 6.65 1.59
C ILE A 48 2.18 6.79 3.10
N ARG A 49 1.48 7.82 3.62
CA ARG A 49 1.32 8.04 5.06
C ARG A 49 0.56 6.90 5.73
N VAL A 50 -0.58 6.48 5.15
CA VAL A 50 -1.39 5.37 5.67
C VAL A 50 -0.61 4.06 5.62
N GLN A 51 0.04 3.76 4.49
CA GLN A 51 0.87 2.58 4.33
C GLN A 51 2.05 2.56 5.30
N SER A 52 2.71 3.70 5.53
CA SER A 52 3.82 3.81 6.49
C SER A 52 3.34 3.55 7.93
N LYS A 53 2.15 4.02 8.30
CA LYS A 53 1.53 3.71 9.59
C LYS A 53 1.21 2.22 9.72
N ASN A 54 0.65 1.62 8.68
CA ASN A 54 0.36 0.18 8.65
C ASN A 54 1.65 -0.65 8.76
N LEU A 55 2.71 -0.26 8.05
CA LEU A 55 4.03 -0.90 8.13
C LEU A 55 4.57 -0.88 9.56
N LYS A 56 4.45 0.25 10.26
CA LYS A 56 4.84 0.35 11.67
C LYS A 56 4.09 -0.65 12.54
N GLY A 57 2.78 -0.76 12.37
CA GLY A 57 1.97 -1.74 13.12
C GLY A 57 2.34 -3.19 12.82
N ILE A 58 2.68 -3.52 11.56
CA ILE A 58 3.18 -4.86 11.19
C ILE A 58 4.53 -5.14 11.85
N ILE A 59 5.44 -4.16 11.88
CA ILE A 59 6.75 -4.30 12.54
C ILE A 59 6.59 -4.55 14.04
N GLU A 60 5.69 -3.82 14.71
CA GLU A 60 5.39 -4.03 16.13
C GLU A 60 4.85 -5.44 16.39
N GLN A 61 3.93 -5.93 15.54
CA GLN A 61 3.43 -7.32 15.64
C GLN A 61 4.53 -8.36 15.42
N ILE A 62 5.43 -8.14 14.45
CA ILE A 62 6.57 -9.02 14.19
C ILE A 62 7.47 -9.07 15.42
N GLN A 63 7.81 -7.93 16.02
CA GLN A 63 8.67 -7.87 17.21
C GLN A 63 8.08 -8.66 18.39
N VAL A 64 6.76 -8.53 18.62
CA VAL A 64 6.08 -9.32 19.67
C VAL A 64 6.13 -10.81 19.36
N LEU A 65 5.84 -11.22 18.12
CA LEU A 65 5.86 -12.62 17.70
C LEU A 65 7.27 -13.23 17.76
N GLU A 66 8.28 -12.50 17.30
CA GLU A 66 9.68 -12.92 17.35
C GLU A 66 10.12 -13.17 18.80
N LYS A 67 9.81 -12.23 19.70
CA LYS A 67 10.11 -12.37 21.12
C LYS A 67 9.40 -13.58 21.75
N GLU A 68 8.11 -13.77 21.48
CA GLU A 68 7.36 -14.92 22.00
C GLU A 68 7.91 -16.27 21.50
N LEU A 69 8.41 -16.31 20.26
CA LEU A 69 9.00 -17.51 19.66
C LEU A 69 10.41 -17.78 20.21
N GLU A 70 11.21 -16.74 20.44
CA GLU A 70 12.54 -16.81 21.06
C GLU A 70 12.45 -17.31 22.50
N ASP A 71 11.59 -16.67 23.31
CA ASP A 71 11.37 -17.03 24.72
C ASP A 71 10.89 -18.49 24.89
N ASN A 72 10.19 -19.04 23.89
CA ASN A 72 9.69 -20.43 23.90
C ASN A 72 10.56 -21.42 23.12
N GLN A 73 11.67 -21.01 22.51
CA GLN A 73 12.44 -21.88 21.61
C GLN A 73 12.98 -23.14 22.32
N ALA A 74 13.61 -22.96 23.48
CA ALA A 74 14.16 -24.08 24.26
C ALA A 74 13.04 -25.03 24.74
N ARG A 75 11.92 -24.47 25.21
CA ARG A 75 10.76 -25.25 25.65
C ARG A 75 10.14 -26.04 24.51
N PHE A 76 10.03 -25.45 23.32
CA PHE A 76 9.51 -26.12 22.14
C PHE A 76 10.40 -27.29 21.70
N ALA A 77 11.72 -27.07 21.65
CA ALA A 77 12.67 -28.14 21.34
C ALA A 77 12.60 -29.29 22.36
N GLN A 78 12.36 -28.97 23.63
CA GLN A 78 12.14 -30.00 24.65
C GLN A 78 10.82 -30.75 24.44
N GLN A 79 9.72 -30.05 24.12
CA GLN A 79 8.42 -30.67 23.81
C GLN A 79 8.50 -31.65 22.63
N GLU A 80 9.31 -31.35 21.60
CA GLU A 80 9.53 -32.27 20.48
C GLU A 80 10.27 -33.54 20.92
N LYS A 81 11.29 -33.40 21.77
CA LYS A 81 12.01 -34.56 22.35
C LYS A 81 11.11 -35.40 23.25
N ASP A 82 10.33 -34.75 24.10
CA ASP A 82 9.39 -35.41 25.01
C ASP A 82 8.34 -36.18 24.22
N LEU A 83 7.78 -35.57 23.17
CA LEU A 83 6.81 -36.23 22.29
C LEU A 83 7.39 -37.48 21.64
N PHE A 84 8.64 -37.41 21.17
CA PHE A 84 9.33 -38.56 20.59
C PHE A 84 9.49 -39.68 21.64
N SER A 85 9.98 -39.35 22.83
CA SER A 85 10.21 -40.32 23.90
C SER A 85 8.91 -40.98 24.39
N VAL A 86 7.85 -40.20 24.61
CA VAL A 86 6.56 -40.72 25.08
C VAL A 86 5.93 -41.62 24.01
N LYS A 87 6.06 -41.28 22.72
CA LYS A 87 5.57 -42.16 21.64
C LYS A 87 6.32 -43.48 21.55
N GLU A 88 7.64 -43.48 21.74
CA GLU A 88 8.41 -44.73 21.79
C GLU A 88 7.98 -45.61 22.97
N GLN A 89 7.78 -45.02 24.15
CA GLN A 89 7.28 -45.71 25.33
C GLN A 89 5.88 -46.28 25.10
N GLU A 90 4.96 -45.49 24.56
CA GLU A 90 3.59 -45.93 24.24
C GLU A 90 3.60 -47.12 23.28
N GLN A 91 4.41 -47.08 22.21
CA GLN A 91 4.55 -48.20 21.27
C GLN A 91 5.12 -49.45 21.94
N SER A 92 6.08 -49.31 22.85
CA SER A 92 6.61 -50.44 23.62
C SER A 92 5.53 -51.08 24.49
N LEU A 93 4.72 -50.28 25.18
CA LEU A 93 3.64 -50.78 26.02
C LEU A 93 2.54 -51.45 25.19
N GLN A 94 2.21 -50.91 24.01
CA GLN A 94 1.25 -51.52 23.08
C GLN A 94 1.73 -52.89 22.60
N LYS A 95 3.01 -53.03 22.21
CA LYS A 95 3.60 -54.33 21.87
C LYS A 95 3.51 -55.33 23.03
N ARG A 96 3.78 -54.86 24.25
CA ARG A 96 3.67 -55.71 25.45
C ARG A 96 2.23 -56.14 25.73
N ASP A 97 1.25 -55.26 25.52
CA ASP A 97 -0.17 -55.61 25.62
C ASP A 97 -0.53 -56.73 24.64
N GLU A 98 -0.09 -56.63 23.38
CA GLU A 98 -0.29 -57.64 22.34
C GLU A 98 0.36 -58.98 22.71
N GLU A 99 1.60 -58.97 23.22
CA GLU A 99 2.28 -60.18 23.70
C GLU A 99 1.50 -60.87 24.83
N ILE A 100 1.01 -60.10 25.79
CA ILE A 100 0.21 -60.63 26.91
C ILE A 100 -1.10 -61.23 26.39
N GLN A 101 -1.75 -60.60 25.40
CA GLN A 101 -2.94 -61.17 24.76
C GLN A 101 -2.67 -62.50 24.08
N GLN A 102 -1.55 -62.63 23.38
CA GLN A 102 -1.15 -63.89 22.77
C GLN A 102 -0.90 -64.97 23.82
N GLN A 103 -0.21 -64.64 24.92
CA GLN A 103 0.04 -65.57 26.02
C GLN A 103 -1.26 -66.06 26.68
N ILE A 104 -2.20 -65.16 26.95
CA ILE A 104 -3.51 -65.53 27.50
C ILE A 104 -4.25 -66.45 26.52
N THR A 105 -4.28 -66.09 25.23
CA THR A 105 -4.94 -66.89 24.19
C THR A 105 -4.35 -68.30 24.09
N GLN A 106 -3.03 -68.42 24.13
CA GLN A 106 -2.33 -69.70 24.11
C GLN A 106 -2.65 -70.56 25.34
N LEU A 107 -2.65 -69.97 26.54
CA LEU A 107 -3.01 -70.69 27.78
C LEU A 107 -4.47 -71.17 27.75
N VAL A 108 -5.39 -70.35 27.24
CA VAL A 108 -6.80 -70.73 27.08
C VAL A 108 -6.94 -71.87 26.07
N ALA A 109 -6.28 -71.77 24.91
CA ALA A 109 -6.31 -72.81 23.87
C ALA A 109 -5.72 -74.14 24.37
N GLN A 110 -4.56 -74.10 25.05
CA GLN A 110 -3.94 -75.28 25.66
C GLN A 110 -4.86 -75.94 26.68
N LYS A 111 -5.49 -75.15 27.56
CA LYS A 111 -6.44 -75.65 28.56
C LYS A 111 -7.65 -76.32 27.89
N LEU A 112 -8.21 -75.72 26.84
CA LEU A 112 -9.33 -76.29 26.09
C LEU A 112 -8.95 -77.59 25.38
N ALA A 113 -7.80 -77.62 24.70
CA ALA A 113 -7.29 -78.81 24.03
C ALA A 113 -7.09 -79.96 25.03
N PHE A 114 -6.48 -79.69 26.19
CA PHE A 114 -6.27 -80.71 27.22
C PHE A 114 -7.60 -81.24 27.77
N ARG A 115 -8.60 -80.37 27.98
CA ARG A 115 -9.94 -80.79 28.41
C ARG A 115 -10.60 -81.76 27.42
N VAL A 116 -10.47 -81.51 26.12
CA VAL A 116 -10.99 -82.40 25.07
C VAL A 116 -10.31 -83.78 25.15
N ILE A 117 -8.99 -83.82 25.33
CA ILE A 117 -8.21 -85.07 25.46
C ILE A 117 -8.64 -85.87 26.70
N VAL A 118 -8.80 -85.19 27.84
CA VAL A 118 -9.19 -85.85 29.11
C VAL A 118 -10.61 -86.43 29.02
N ASN A 119 -11.55 -85.71 28.40
CA ASN A 119 -12.93 -86.18 28.21
C ASN A 119 -13.05 -87.42 27.31
N GLN A 120 -12.04 -87.72 26.48
CA GLN A 120 -12.02 -88.90 25.60
C GLN A 120 -11.51 -90.17 26.32
N LYS A 121 -10.89 -90.05 27.50
CA LYS A 121 -10.39 -91.21 28.28
C LYS A 121 -11.47 -91.72 29.24
N GLN A 122 -11.57 -93.04 29.40
CA GLN A 122 -12.48 -93.64 30.39
C GLN A 122 -11.98 -93.36 31.81
N ILE A 123 -12.84 -92.73 32.62
CA ILE A 123 -12.51 -92.21 33.98
C ILE A 123 -12.15 -93.33 34.96
N THR A 124 -12.48 -94.59 34.65
CA THR A 124 -12.26 -95.76 35.48
C THR A 124 -10.87 -96.41 35.31
N SER A 125 -10.06 -96.00 34.32
CA SER A 125 -8.69 -96.52 34.17
C SER A 125 -7.70 -95.74 35.04
N ALA A 126 -6.61 -96.39 35.46
CA ALA A 126 -5.53 -95.72 36.19
C ALA A 126 -4.95 -94.54 35.38
N GLU A 127 -4.85 -94.67 34.04
CA GLU A 127 -4.41 -93.56 33.19
C GLU A 127 -5.44 -92.42 33.10
N GLY A 128 -6.74 -92.72 33.19
CA GLY A 128 -7.82 -91.74 33.23
C GLY A 128 -7.79 -90.88 34.50
N LEU A 129 -7.57 -91.51 35.66
CA LEU A 129 -7.42 -90.83 36.94
C LEU A 129 -6.17 -89.94 36.98
N ILE A 130 -5.04 -90.43 36.47
CA ILE A 130 -3.79 -89.64 36.36
C ILE A 130 -3.99 -88.43 35.43
N ALA A 131 -4.64 -88.62 34.28
CA ALA A 131 -4.91 -87.54 33.33
C ALA A 131 -5.84 -86.46 33.93
N GLN A 132 -6.82 -86.87 34.75
CA GLN A 132 -7.72 -85.95 35.45
C GLN A 132 -7.01 -85.13 36.52
N GLU A 133 -6.17 -85.74 37.35
CA GLU A 133 -5.42 -85.02 38.40
C GLU A 133 -4.39 -84.05 37.79
N PHE A 134 -3.70 -84.48 36.74
CA PHE A 134 -2.82 -83.61 35.98
C PHE A 134 -3.58 -82.44 35.34
N PHE A 135 -4.77 -82.67 34.78
CA PHE A 135 -5.61 -81.60 34.24
C PHE A 135 -6.00 -80.58 35.30
N GLN A 136 -6.39 -81.02 36.50
CA GLN A 136 -6.81 -80.13 37.58
C GLN A 136 -5.65 -79.24 38.02
N THR A 137 -4.45 -79.82 38.15
CA THR A 137 -3.23 -79.09 38.51
C THR A 137 -2.87 -78.07 37.43
N MET A 138 -2.77 -78.49 36.17
CA MET A 138 -2.51 -77.61 35.02
C MET A 138 -3.56 -76.50 34.88
N SER A 139 -4.83 -76.82 35.10
CA SER A 139 -5.92 -75.84 35.04
C SER A 139 -5.82 -74.79 36.14
N ARG A 140 -5.35 -75.17 37.33
CA ARG A 140 -5.12 -74.25 38.45
C ARG A 140 -3.95 -73.32 38.15
N GLU A 141 -2.84 -73.84 37.64
CA GLU A 141 -1.69 -73.04 37.23
C GLU A 141 -2.02 -72.08 36.10
N ALA A 142 -2.71 -72.57 35.06
CA ALA A 142 -3.18 -71.73 33.95
C ALA A 142 -4.10 -70.61 34.44
N LYS A 143 -5.02 -70.90 35.38
CA LYS A 143 -5.89 -69.88 36.00
C LYS A 143 -5.07 -68.81 36.72
N ASN A 144 -4.07 -69.21 37.51
CA ASN A 144 -3.20 -68.27 38.23
C ASN A 144 -2.40 -67.40 37.26
N LYS A 145 -1.83 -68.00 36.20
CA LYS A 145 -1.05 -67.27 35.20
C LYS A 145 -1.93 -66.31 34.38
N ILE A 146 -3.12 -66.73 33.97
CA ILE A 146 -4.10 -65.86 33.29
C ILE A 146 -4.49 -64.69 34.20
N SER A 147 -4.73 -64.94 35.49
CA SER A 147 -5.05 -63.88 36.45
C SER A 147 -3.91 -62.86 36.58
N PHE A 148 -2.65 -63.34 36.67
CA PHE A 148 -1.48 -62.47 36.71
C PHE A 148 -1.35 -61.62 35.43
N LEU A 149 -1.43 -62.26 34.26
CA LEU A 149 -1.34 -61.58 32.96
C LEU A 149 -2.47 -60.57 32.75
N THR A 150 -3.66 -60.86 33.25
CA THR A 150 -4.80 -59.94 33.19
C THR A 150 -4.57 -58.71 34.08
N GLN A 151 -3.98 -58.88 35.27
CA GLN A 151 -3.59 -57.76 36.12
C GLN A 151 -2.48 -56.90 35.50
N GLU A 152 -1.46 -57.53 34.91
CA GLU A 152 -0.40 -56.83 34.17
C GLU A 152 -1.00 -56.02 33.01
N LYS A 153 -1.88 -56.62 32.21
CA LYS A 153 -2.61 -55.94 31.14
C LYS A 153 -3.42 -54.73 31.64
N MET A 154 -4.16 -54.87 32.75
CA MET A 154 -4.92 -53.74 33.29
C MET A 154 -4.01 -52.56 33.66
N ARG A 155 -2.82 -52.82 34.22
CA ARG A 155 -1.84 -51.77 34.53
C ARG A 155 -1.29 -51.11 33.27
N LEU A 156 -0.92 -51.91 32.27
CA LEU A 156 -0.46 -51.41 30.96
C LEU A 156 -1.51 -50.52 30.29
N GLY A 157 -2.79 -50.93 30.31
CA GLY A 157 -3.88 -50.13 29.77
C GLY A 157 -3.99 -48.73 30.40
N VAL A 158 -3.78 -48.63 31.72
CA VAL A 158 -3.74 -47.33 32.43
C VAL A 158 -2.54 -46.50 32.02
N GLU A 159 -1.36 -47.10 31.85
CA GLU A 159 -0.14 -46.39 31.42
C GLU A 159 -0.23 -45.91 29.97
N ILE A 160 -0.71 -46.76 29.05
CA ILE A 160 -0.99 -46.40 27.66
C ILE A 160 -1.96 -45.22 27.61
N GLY A 161 -3.05 -45.27 28.39
CA GLY A 161 -4.01 -44.16 28.46
C GLY A 161 -3.38 -42.84 28.91
N LYS A 162 -2.46 -42.88 29.89
CA LYS A 162 -1.72 -41.68 30.32
C LYS A 162 -0.78 -41.14 29.24
N HIS A 163 -0.03 -42.01 28.56
CA HIS A 163 0.85 -41.60 27.48
C HIS A 163 0.08 -41.04 26.29
N SER A 164 -1.05 -41.64 25.92
CA SER A 164 -1.92 -41.16 24.84
C SER A 164 -2.40 -39.73 25.07
N VAL A 165 -2.90 -39.43 26.28
CA VAL A 165 -3.31 -38.06 26.66
C VAL A 165 -2.14 -37.08 26.61
N GLU A 166 -0.96 -37.50 27.06
CA GLU A 166 0.24 -36.66 27.03
C GLU A 166 0.74 -36.38 25.59
N VAL A 167 0.66 -37.38 24.70
CA VAL A 167 0.94 -37.25 23.27
C VAL A 167 0.01 -36.22 22.63
N GLU A 168 -1.30 -36.32 22.86
CA GLU A 168 -2.27 -35.36 22.34
C GLU A 168 -1.98 -33.94 22.82
N ARG A 169 -1.68 -33.79 24.12
CA ARG A 169 -1.33 -32.50 24.72
C ARG A 169 -0.08 -31.89 24.08
N LEU A 170 0.99 -32.67 23.92
CA LEU A 170 2.24 -32.22 23.32
C LEU A 170 2.06 -31.88 21.83
N GLN A 171 1.32 -32.70 21.08
CA GLN A 171 0.99 -32.42 19.68
C GLN A 171 0.21 -31.11 19.52
N GLY A 172 -0.75 -30.84 20.40
CA GLY A 172 -1.50 -29.59 20.41
C GLY A 172 -0.60 -28.37 20.64
N LEU A 173 0.31 -28.44 21.61
CA LEU A 173 1.26 -27.36 21.89
C LEU A 173 2.23 -27.13 20.73
N ILE A 174 2.74 -28.20 20.12
CA ILE A 174 3.64 -28.12 18.97
C ILE A 174 2.92 -27.50 17.77
N ALA A 175 1.67 -27.90 17.52
CA ALA A 175 0.85 -27.34 16.45
C ALA A 175 0.60 -25.84 16.64
N GLN A 176 0.28 -25.40 17.85
CA GLN A 176 0.11 -23.97 18.16
C GLN A 176 1.39 -23.17 17.89
N GLN A 177 2.55 -23.70 18.28
CA GLN A 177 3.83 -23.03 18.04
C GLN A 177 4.16 -22.95 16.54
N ASN A 178 3.87 -24.01 15.78
CA ASN A 178 4.06 -24.03 14.33
C ASN A 178 3.15 -23.04 13.61
N GLU A 179 1.90 -22.88 14.04
CA GLU A 179 1.00 -21.85 13.49
C GLU A 179 1.50 -20.42 13.78
N LYS A 180 2.08 -20.17 14.96
CA LYS A 180 2.75 -18.88 15.24
C LYS A 180 3.93 -18.60 14.31
N ARG A 181 4.78 -19.60 14.05
CA ARG A 181 5.91 -19.48 13.10
C ARG A 181 5.42 -19.20 11.68
N LYS A 182 4.35 -19.86 11.24
CA LYS A 182 3.71 -19.63 9.95
C LYS A 182 3.10 -18.23 9.85
N LEU A 183 2.47 -17.74 10.92
CA LEU A 183 1.97 -16.37 11.01
C LEU A 183 3.11 -15.35 10.91
N LEU A 184 4.22 -15.56 11.62
CA LEU A 184 5.41 -14.72 11.51
C LEU A 184 5.91 -14.65 10.05
N GLY A 185 6.04 -15.79 9.37
CA GLY A 185 6.41 -15.85 7.96
C GLY A 185 5.50 -15.00 7.07
N LYS A 186 4.17 -15.13 7.22
CA LYS A 186 3.19 -14.31 6.49
C LYS A 186 3.36 -12.81 6.76
N ARG A 187 3.62 -12.42 8.01
CA ARG A 187 3.83 -11.00 8.38
C ARG A 187 5.13 -10.45 7.80
N LEU A 188 6.20 -11.24 7.75
CA LEU A 188 7.46 -10.87 7.11
C LEU A 188 7.26 -10.64 5.59
N ASP A 189 6.51 -11.51 4.93
CA ASP A 189 6.17 -11.36 3.51
C ASP A 189 5.33 -10.09 3.25
N GLU A 190 4.32 -9.85 4.07
CA GLU A 190 3.48 -8.64 4.02
C GLU A 190 4.32 -7.37 4.20
N ARG A 191 5.21 -7.35 5.21
CA ARG A 191 6.17 -6.26 5.47
C ARG A 191 7.04 -6.00 4.24
N ASN A 192 7.65 -7.05 3.69
CA ASN A 192 8.58 -6.93 2.57
C ASN A 192 7.87 -6.45 1.29
N GLY A 193 6.64 -6.92 1.04
CA GLY A 193 5.79 -6.44 -0.06
C GLY A 193 5.45 -4.96 0.10
N LEU A 194 5.06 -4.54 1.30
CA LEU A 194 4.71 -3.16 1.59
C LEU A 194 5.91 -2.21 1.46
N ILE A 195 7.11 -2.64 1.90
CA ILE A 195 8.35 -1.87 1.72
C ILE A 195 8.63 -1.63 0.23
N LYS A 196 8.53 -2.66 -0.62
CA LYS A 196 8.75 -2.51 -2.08
C LYS A 196 7.76 -1.52 -2.70
N LYS A 197 6.48 -1.60 -2.30
CA LYS A 197 5.45 -0.66 -2.76
C LYS A 197 5.76 0.77 -2.31
N LEU A 198 6.06 0.98 -1.03
CA LEU A 198 6.42 2.30 -0.48
C LEU A 198 7.65 2.90 -1.16
N GLN A 199 8.66 2.11 -1.48
CA GLN A 199 9.84 2.58 -2.23
C GLN A 199 9.44 3.14 -3.60
N THR A 200 8.61 2.40 -4.32
CA THR A 200 8.08 2.83 -5.63
C THR A 200 7.23 4.09 -5.51
N ASP A 201 6.35 4.13 -4.51
CA ASP A 201 5.45 5.27 -4.28
C ASP A 201 6.24 6.54 -3.91
N ILE A 202 7.27 6.42 -3.06
CA ILE A 202 8.16 7.54 -2.71
C ILE A 202 8.97 8.03 -3.91
N GLN A 203 9.47 7.13 -4.76
CA GLN A 203 10.15 7.51 -6.00
C GLN A 203 9.22 8.29 -6.93
N ASN A 204 8.01 7.78 -7.16
CA ASN A 204 6.99 8.45 -7.96
C ASN A 204 6.60 9.81 -7.37
N TYR A 205 6.50 9.89 -6.04
CA TYR A 205 6.22 11.14 -5.32
C TYR A 205 7.31 12.19 -5.58
N ASN A 206 8.58 11.79 -5.41
CA ASN A 206 9.74 12.66 -5.60
C ASN A 206 9.86 13.17 -7.04
N GLN A 207 9.67 12.30 -8.03
CA GLN A 207 9.67 12.70 -9.44
C GLN A 207 8.62 13.79 -9.73
N ARG A 208 7.45 13.71 -9.09
CA ARG A 208 6.41 14.74 -9.25
C ARG A 208 6.78 16.05 -8.56
N LEU A 209 7.44 16.01 -7.41
CA LEU A 209 7.96 17.21 -6.78
C LEU A 209 8.98 17.93 -7.67
N VAL A 210 9.83 17.20 -8.41
CA VAL A 210 10.74 17.79 -9.41
C VAL A 210 9.96 18.56 -10.46
N ILE A 211 8.91 17.96 -11.04
CA ILE A 211 8.09 18.58 -12.08
C ILE A 211 7.42 19.87 -11.57
N ILE A 212 6.80 19.81 -10.38
CA ILE A 212 6.17 20.99 -9.78
C ILE A 212 7.19 22.09 -9.51
N SER A 213 8.40 21.74 -9.05
CA SER A 213 9.48 22.71 -8.85
C SER A 213 9.91 23.38 -10.15
N GLN A 214 9.97 22.62 -11.26
CA GLN A 214 10.30 23.15 -12.58
C GLN A 214 9.18 24.06 -13.13
N GLU A 215 7.91 23.68 -12.95
CA GLU A 215 6.75 24.50 -13.31
C GLU A 215 6.82 25.88 -12.64
N ARG A 216 7.11 25.92 -11.33
CA ARG A 216 7.26 27.17 -10.57
C ARG A 216 8.45 28.00 -11.06
N ALA A 217 9.60 27.38 -11.28
CA ALA A 217 10.78 28.09 -11.76
C ALA A 217 10.55 28.73 -13.14
N ASN A 218 9.84 28.04 -14.04
CA ASN A 218 9.49 28.58 -15.35
C ASN A 218 8.52 29.76 -15.24
N LEU A 219 7.52 29.68 -14.36
CA LEU A 219 6.60 30.80 -14.13
C LEU A 219 7.35 32.01 -13.56
N ASP A 220 8.19 31.81 -12.55
CA ASP A 220 9.02 32.87 -11.96
C ASP A 220 9.87 33.57 -13.03
N GLU A 221 10.50 32.82 -13.93
CA GLU A 221 11.31 33.38 -15.03
C GLU A 221 10.46 34.23 -16.00
N ILE A 222 9.24 33.79 -16.33
CA ILE A 222 8.31 34.56 -17.17
C ILE A 222 7.91 35.86 -16.46
N LEU A 223 7.56 35.78 -15.16
CA LEU A 223 7.15 36.95 -14.38
C LEU A 223 8.30 37.95 -14.18
N GLU A 224 9.55 37.48 -14.02
CA GLU A 224 10.75 38.31 -13.96
C GLU A 224 11.00 39.02 -15.29
N LYS A 225 10.92 38.32 -16.44
CA LYS A 225 11.06 38.91 -17.78
C LYS A 225 10.02 39.98 -18.07
N LEU A 226 8.84 39.86 -17.47
CA LEU A 226 7.74 40.84 -17.58
C LEU A 226 7.81 41.95 -16.52
N ASN A 227 8.84 41.98 -15.68
CA ASN A 227 8.99 42.91 -14.56
C ASN A 227 7.81 42.90 -13.56
N ILE A 228 7.08 41.77 -13.49
CA ILE A 228 5.93 41.59 -12.58
C ILE A 228 6.43 41.19 -11.18
N LYS A 229 7.55 40.46 -11.10
CA LYS A 229 8.16 40.00 -9.84
C LYS A 229 9.65 40.31 -9.86
N LYS A 230 10.21 40.81 -8.74
CA LYS A 230 11.66 40.93 -8.53
C LYS A 230 12.12 39.79 -7.61
N ARG A 231 13.21 39.13 -7.95
CA ARG A 231 13.79 38.04 -7.16
C ARG A 231 14.32 38.58 -5.83
N ASN A 232 13.62 38.33 -4.73
CA ASN A 232 14.09 38.72 -3.40
C ASN A 232 15.07 37.67 -2.87
N LEU A 233 16.36 37.81 -3.19
CA LEU A 233 17.42 36.87 -2.82
C LEU A 233 17.59 36.73 -1.29
N GLU A 234 17.19 37.73 -0.50
CA GLU A 234 17.31 37.75 0.96
C GLU A 234 16.38 36.76 1.68
N ALA A 235 15.23 36.41 1.10
CA ALA A 235 14.29 35.44 1.68
C ALA A 235 14.82 34.00 1.66
N ILE A 236 15.67 33.68 0.68
CA ILE A 236 16.28 32.34 0.51
C ILE A 236 17.31 32.09 1.63
N ALA A 237 18.00 33.13 2.11
CA ALA A 237 19.01 33.03 3.15
C ALA A 237 18.41 32.81 4.56
N ARG A 238 17.23 33.38 4.85
CA ARG A 238 16.53 33.20 6.15
C ARG A 238 15.94 31.79 6.30
N ASN A 239 15.37 31.23 5.23
CA ASN A 239 14.76 29.90 5.23
C ASN A 239 15.72 28.74 5.55
N LYS A 240 17.04 28.90 5.31
CA LYS A 240 18.03 27.89 5.70
C LYS A 240 18.21 27.76 7.22
N LYS A 241 17.84 28.78 8.01
CA LYS A 241 17.96 28.76 9.48
C LYS A 241 16.75 28.11 10.17
N ASP A 242 15.55 28.27 9.63
CA ASP A 242 14.32 27.72 10.23
C ASP A 242 14.11 26.22 9.95
N ALA A 243 14.62 25.70 8.82
CA ALA A 243 14.54 24.28 8.47
C ALA A 243 15.39 23.33 9.35
N LYS A 244 16.11 23.87 10.36
CA LYS A 244 16.89 23.11 11.34
C LYS A 244 16.14 22.85 12.66
N LYS A 245 15.00 23.49 12.92
CA LYS A 245 14.28 23.39 14.21
C LYS A 245 13.25 22.26 14.27
N ASP A 246 12.71 21.83 13.14
CA ASP A 246 11.73 20.74 13.09
C ASP A 246 12.47 19.44 12.71
N GLY A 247 12.67 18.56 13.69
CA GLY A 247 13.56 17.38 13.64
C GLY A 247 13.21 16.27 12.63
N PHE A 248 12.98 16.61 11.36
CA PHE A 248 12.65 15.64 10.30
C PHE A 248 13.69 15.66 9.16
N SER A 249 14.28 14.49 8.89
CA SER A 249 15.31 14.28 7.87
C SER A 249 14.69 13.87 6.53
N ALA A 250 14.05 14.80 5.83
CA ALA A 250 13.85 14.64 4.39
C ALA A 250 15.22 14.65 3.67
N PRO A 251 15.41 13.86 2.59
CA PRO A 251 16.63 13.88 1.79
C PRO A 251 16.99 15.31 1.32
N LEU A 252 18.28 15.63 1.28
CA LEU A 252 18.78 16.98 0.97
C LEU A 252 18.27 17.50 -0.39
N GLU A 253 18.07 16.61 -1.36
CA GLU A 253 17.54 16.88 -2.70
C GLU A 253 16.08 17.35 -2.66
N VAL A 254 15.23 16.74 -1.82
CA VAL A 254 13.84 17.17 -1.59
C VAL A 254 13.82 18.54 -0.89
N LYS A 255 14.76 18.78 0.04
CA LYS A 255 14.96 20.09 0.69
C LYS A 255 15.52 21.17 -0.26
N GLN A 256 16.09 20.82 -1.40
CA GLN A 256 16.52 21.78 -2.43
C GLN A 256 15.42 22.05 -3.46
N MET A 257 14.61 21.04 -3.79
CA MET A 257 13.32 21.19 -4.49
C MET A 257 12.31 22.01 -3.68
N ALA A 258 12.58 22.16 -2.38
CA ALA A 258 11.90 23.06 -1.46
C ALA A 258 12.15 24.56 -1.71
N SER A 259 12.57 24.95 -2.91
CA SER A 259 12.56 26.36 -3.34
C SER A 259 11.15 26.96 -3.39
N SER A 260 10.11 26.12 -3.35
CA SER A 260 8.69 26.40 -3.13
C SER A 260 8.32 26.74 -1.68
N TYR A 261 9.27 26.66 -0.75
CA TYR A 261 9.11 26.91 0.70
C TYR A 261 9.58 28.33 1.03
N ARG A 262 9.54 29.22 0.05
CA ARG A 262 9.76 30.65 0.22
C ARG A 262 8.64 31.22 1.09
N GLN A 263 8.98 32.16 1.97
CA GLN A 263 7.95 33.04 2.51
C GLN A 263 7.38 33.84 1.33
N VAL A 264 6.16 33.49 0.95
CA VAL A 264 5.42 34.18 -0.10
C VAL A 264 4.85 35.46 0.49
N SER A 265 5.25 36.60 -0.08
CA SER A 265 4.66 37.88 0.28
C SER A 265 3.24 37.93 -0.25
N THR A 266 2.26 38.10 0.65
CA THR A 266 0.85 38.13 0.31
C THR A 266 0.19 39.45 0.67
N THR A 267 -0.89 39.79 -0.01
CA THR A 267 -1.76 40.93 0.30
C THR A 267 -3.21 40.57 0.04
N LYS A 268 -4.14 41.30 0.66
CA LYS A 268 -5.57 41.17 0.39
C LYS A 268 -5.97 41.95 -0.85
N TYR A 269 -6.99 41.46 -1.54
CA TYR A 269 -7.69 42.18 -2.59
C TYR A 269 -8.68 43.20 -2.00
N TYR A 270 -8.60 44.45 -2.45
CA TYR A 270 -9.51 45.53 -2.02
C TYR A 270 -10.36 46.08 -3.18
N GLY A 271 -10.33 45.44 -4.34
CA GLY A 271 -11.13 45.85 -5.50
C GLY A 271 -12.56 45.33 -5.45
N LYS A 272 -13.37 45.69 -6.45
CA LYS A 272 -14.74 45.19 -6.59
C LYS A 272 -14.73 43.71 -7.01
N THR A 273 -15.58 42.91 -6.40
CA THR A 273 -15.80 41.50 -6.77
C THR A 273 -16.16 41.37 -8.25
N THR A 274 -15.69 40.29 -8.87
CA THR A 274 -15.80 40.02 -10.29
C THR A 274 -16.22 38.59 -10.59
N ILE A 275 -16.19 38.18 -11.86
CA ILE A 275 -16.54 36.82 -12.28
C ILE A 275 -15.40 35.84 -12.01
N ALA A 276 -15.74 34.58 -11.78
CA ALA A 276 -14.78 33.50 -11.83
C ALA A 276 -14.29 33.27 -13.28
N PRO A 277 -13.05 32.76 -13.47
CA PRO A 277 -12.51 32.50 -14.81
C PRO A 277 -13.15 31.29 -15.52
N LEU A 278 -13.85 30.44 -14.77
CA LEU A 278 -14.65 29.31 -15.24
C LEU A 278 -16.08 29.43 -14.70
N GLU A 279 -17.05 29.00 -15.51
CA GLU A 279 -18.47 29.06 -15.13
C GLU A 279 -18.88 27.96 -14.15
N LYS A 280 -18.46 26.70 -14.42
CA LYS A 280 -18.75 25.53 -13.59
C LYS A 280 -17.47 24.76 -13.31
N TYR A 281 -17.05 24.74 -12.06
CA TYR A 281 -15.77 24.16 -11.65
C TYR A 281 -15.80 23.60 -10.23
N GLU A 282 -14.77 22.84 -9.90
CA GLU A 282 -14.39 22.42 -8.55
C GLU A 282 -13.00 22.98 -8.23
N ILE A 283 -12.76 23.28 -6.95
CA ILE A 283 -11.43 23.70 -6.50
C ILE A 283 -10.65 22.45 -6.11
N GLU A 284 -9.59 22.15 -6.86
CA GLU A 284 -8.68 21.03 -6.58
C GLU A 284 -7.60 21.44 -5.57
N GLN A 285 -7.09 22.66 -5.70
CA GLN A 285 -6.06 23.22 -4.81
C GLN A 285 -6.40 24.66 -4.48
N LYS A 286 -6.34 25.00 -3.19
CA LYS A 286 -6.52 26.37 -2.69
C LYS A 286 -5.18 27.09 -2.58
N PHE A 287 -5.26 28.42 -2.69
CA PHE A 287 -4.18 29.32 -2.31
C PHE A 287 -3.88 29.19 -0.81
N GLY A 288 -2.63 29.46 -0.42
CA GLY A 288 -2.23 29.50 0.99
C GLY A 288 -1.34 28.35 1.43
N ALA A 289 -1.05 28.31 2.73
CA ALA A 289 -0.18 27.31 3.31
C ALA A 289 -0.86 25.94 3.45
N TYR A 290 -0.15 24.86 3.11
CA TYR A 290 -0.56 23.48 3.35
C TYR A 290 0.63 22.65 3.84
N PHE A 291 0.34 21.49 4.45
CA PHE A 291 1.37 20.55 4.85
C PHE A 291 1.53 19.46 3.80
N ASP A 292 2.78 19.20 3.41
CA ASP A 292 3.11 18.07 2.56
C ASP A 292 2.72 16.76 3.27
N PRO A 293 1.91 15.89 2.65
CA PRO A 293 1.39 14.69 3.30
C PRO A 293 2.45 13.63 3.63
N VAL A 294 3.59 13.62 2.90
CA VAL A 294 4.67 12.64 3.07
C VAL A 294 5.70 13.15 4.07
N TYR A 295 6.18 14.38 3.87
CA TYR A 295 7.28 14.98 4.63
C TYR A 295 6.84 15.85 5.79
N GLN A 296 5.53 16.15 5.91
CA GLN A 296 4.93 16.96 6.98
C GLN A 296 5.57 18.34 7.14
N ILE A 297 6.08 18.89 6.04
CA ILE A 297 6.69 20.21 5.95
C ILE A 297 5.70 21.21 5.36
N LYS A 298 5.75 22.47 5.81
CA LYS A 298 4.81 23.53 5.42
C LYS A 298 5.21 24.14 4.07
N VAL A 299 4.29 24.10 3.10
CA VAL A 299 4.43 24.63 1.74
C VAL A 299 3.40 25.73 1.50
N PHE A 300 3.67 26.66 0.59
CA PHE A 300 2.70 27.70 0.19
C PHE A 300 2.26 27.54 -1.28
N ASN A 301 0.96 27.54 -1.52
CA ASN A 301 0.35 27.57 -2.85
C ASN A 301 0.11 29.02 -3.27
N GLU A 302 0.79 29.45 -4.33
CA GLU A 302 0.70 30.80 -4.90
C GLU A 302 -0.51 30.97 -5.84
N SER A 303 -1.17 29.87 -6.20
CA SER A 303 -2.30 29.83 -7.14
C SER A 303 -3.43 28.92 -6.66
N VAL A 304 -4.59 29.07 -7.31
CA VAL A 304 -5.73 28.15 -7.18
C VAL A 304 -5.77 27.25 -8.42
N ILE A 305 -5.93 25.94 -8.21
CA ILE A 305 -6.17 24.98 -9.30
C ILE A 305 -7.66 24.67 -9.36
N MET A 306 -8.25 24.90 -10.53
CA MET A 306 -9.68 24.73 -10.78
C MET A 306 -9.90 23.61 -11.81
N THR A 307 -10.69 22.60 -11.48
CA THR A 307 -11.11 21.55 -12.42
C THR A 307 -12.44 21.95 -13.07
N PRO A 308 -12.55 22.06 -14.40
CA PRO A 308 -13.84 22.33 -15.04
C PRO A 308 -14.77 21.11 -14.95
N LYS A 309 -16.08 21.33 -14.88
CA LYS A 309 -17.07 20.22 -14.86
C LYS A 309 -17.24 19.52 -16.22
N HIS A 310 -16.72 20.09 -17.30
CA HIS A 310 -16.73 19.51 -18.65
C HIS A 310 -15.44 19.86 -19.39
N SER A 311 -15.04 19.01 -20.33
CA SER A 311 -13.90 19.26 -21.22
C SER A 311 -14.19 20.44 -22.17
N GLY A 312 -13.16 21.17 -22.58
CA GLY A 312 -13.27 22.28 -23.52
C GLY A 312 -13.95 23.52 -22.94
N ALA A 313 -13.97 23.66 -21.62
CA ALA A 313 -14.60 24.77 -20.92
C ALA A 313 -13.94 26.10 -21.31
N ASN A 314 -14.76 27.13 -21.53
CA ASN A 314 -14.28 28.46 -21.87
C ASN A 314 -13.65 29.13 -20.65
N VAL A 315 -12.41 29.60 -20.80
CA VAL A 315 -11.71 30.41 -19.81
C VAL A 315 -11.93 31.88 -20.14
N ARG A 316 -12.38 32.66 -19.14
CA ARG A 316 -12.72 34.07 -19.30
C ARG A 316 -11.82 34.97 -18.48
N SER A 317 -11.55 36.17 -18.99
CA SER A 317 -10.86 37.22 -18.26
C SER A 317 -11.71 37.70 -17.09
N VAL A 318 -11.16 37.65 -15.87
CA VAL A 318 -11.89 38.04 -14.66
C VAL A 318 -12.07 39.55 -14.59
N LEU A 319 -11.17 40.32 -15.18
CA LEU A 319 -11.20 41.79 -15.22
C LEU A 319 -10.93 42.28 -16.64
N GLY A 320 -11.23 43.56 -16.91
CA GLY A 320 -10.77 44.22 -18.13
C GLY A 320 -9.28 44.57 -18.01
N GLY A 321 -8.54 44.47 -19.11
CA GLY A 321 -7.08 44.67 -19.05
C GLY A 321 -6.39 44.55 -20.39
N LYS A 322 -5.06 44.55 -20.35
CA LYS A 322 -4.18 44.38 -21.51
C LYS A 322 -3.47 43.04 -21.40
N VAL A 323 -3.54 42.23 -22.45
CA VAL A 323 -2.77 40.99 -22.54
C VAL A 323 -1.29 41.35 -22.65
N VAL A 324 -0.46 40.89 -21.71
CA VAL A 324 0.99 41.12 -21.70
C VAL A 324 1.77 39.87 -22.07
N PHE A 325 1.17 38.68 -21.94
CA PHE A 325 1.75 37.41 -22.35
C PHE A 325 0.68 36.47 -22.87
N ALA A 326 0.98 35.72 -23.94
CA ALA A 326 0.12 34.69 -24.51
C ALA A 326 0.95 33.74 -25.37
N LYS A 327 1.53 32.70 -24.76
CA LYS A 327 2.42 31.75 -25.46
C LYS A 327 2.29 30.34 -24.90
N ASP A 328 2.71 29.36 -25.70
CA ASP A 328 2.98 28.01 -25.24
C ASP A 328 4.31 27.98 -24.46
N THR A 329 4.35 27.18 -23.40
CA THR A 329 5.51 27.03 -22.52
C THR A 329 5.80 25.54 -22.33
N PRO A 330 7.08 25.13 -22.19
CA PRO A 330 7.44 23.72 -22.12
C PRO A 330 6.83 22.95 -20.93
N VAL A 331 6.42 23.64 -19.86
CA VAL A 331 5.98 23.00 -18.61
C VAL A 331 4.56 23.42 -18.17
N LEU A 332 4.19 24.70 -18.30
CA LEU A 332 2.86 25.19 -17.89
C LEU A 332 1.81 25.13 -19.03
N LYS A 333 2.14 24.46 -20.14
CA LYS A 333 1.42 24.53 -21.43
C LYS A 333 1.24 25.99 -21.87
N LYS A 334 0.04 26.33 -22.35
CA LYS A 334 -0.27 27.69 -22.81
C LYS A 334 -0.65 28.56 -21.63
N VAL A 335 0.00 29.71 -21.56
CA VAL A 335 -0.15 30.69 -20.50
C VAL A 335 -0.61 32.02 -21.10
N VAL A 336 -1.60 32.64 -20.47
CA VAL A 336 -2.04 34.01 -20.76
C VAL A 336 -1.87 34.85 -19.49
N ILE A 337 -1.24 36.02 -19.60
CA ILE A 337 -1.10 36.98 -18.50
C ILE A 337 -1.72 38.30 -18.93
N ILE A 338 -2.54 38.86 -18.05
CA ILE A 338 -3.29 40.09 -18.28
C ILE A 338 -2.96 41.09 -17.19
N GLU A 339 -2.51 42.26 -17.60
CA GLU A 339 -2.30 43.41 -16.75
C GLU A 339 -3.61 44.21 -16.63
N HIS A 340 -3.93 44.61 -15.41
CA HIS A 340 -5.10 45.40 -15.04
C HIS A 340 -4.68 46.71 -14.35
N ALA A 341 -5.68 47.51 -13.95
CA ALA A 341 -5.43 48.70 -13.15
C ALA A 341 -4.70 48.35 -11.83
N ASN A 342 -3.97 49.32 -11.28
CA ASN A 342 -3.24 49.20 -10.01
C ASN A 342 -2.16 48.10 -9.98
N GLN A 343 -1.52 47.84 -11.13
CA GLN A 343 -0.45 46.84 -11.29
C GLN A 343 -0.89 45.42 -10.87
N LEU A 344 -2.20 45.15 -10.97
CA LEU A 344 -2.76 43.84 -10.74
C LEU A 344 -2.58 43.00 -12.01
N HIS A 345 -2.05 41.80 -11.85
CA HIS A 345 -1.90 40.84 -12.94
C HIS A 345 -2.71 39.59 -12.64
N THR A 346 -3.34 39.05 -13.67
CA THR A 346 -3.97 37.73 -13.61
C THR A 346 -3.27 36.79 -14.57
N ILE A 347 -2.93 35.60 -14.06
CA ILE A 347 -2.19 34.58 -14.78
C ILE A 347 -3.09 33.36 -14.95
N TYR A 348 -3.21 32.91 -16.20
CA TYR A 348 -4.00 31.76 -16.61
C TYR A 348 -3.07 30.71 -17.21
N ALA A 349 -2.84 29.63 -16.49
CA ALA A 349 -1.92 28.56 -16.87
C ALA A 349 -2.65 27.24 -17.16
N TYR A 350 -1.95 26.31 -17.81
CA TYR A 350 -2.46 25.01 -18.26
C TYR A 350 -3.63 25.10 -19.27
N LEU A 351 -3.70 26.18 -20.06
CA LEU A 351 -4.68 26.27 -21.13
C LEU A 351 -4.37 25.21 -22.19
N ASP A 352 -5.39 24.52 -22.68
CA ASP A 352 -5.25 23.59 -23.80
C ASP A 352 -5.26 24.34 -25.14
N LYS A 353 -6.00 25.46 -25.20
CA LYS A 353 -6.04 26.36 -26.36
C LYS A 353 -6.10 27.83 -25.91
N ILE A 354 -5.30 28.68 -26.55
CA ILE A 354 -5.46 30.14 -26.48
C ILE A 354 -6.46 30.54 -27.58
N ALA A 355 -7.38 31.45 -27.27
CA ALA A 355 -8.32 31.94 -28.28
C ALA A 355 -7.55 32.67 -29.41
N PRO A 356 -7.87 32.45 -30.70
CA PRO A 356 -7.07 32.97 -31.82
C PRO A 356 -6.88 34.49 -31.84
N THR A 357 -7.77 35.22 -31.19
CA THR A 357 -7.72 36.69 -31.09
C THR A 357 -6.73 37.17 -30.04
N ILE A 358 -6.33 36.34 -29.08
CA ILE A 358 -5.48 36.72 -27.93
C ILE A 358 -4.02 36.78 -28.35
N ARG A 359 -3.45 37.98 -28.24
CA ARG A 359 -2.03 38.28 -28.50
C ARG A 359 -1.55 39.38 -27.57
N PRO A 360 -0.24 39.44 -27.23
CA PRO A 360 0.31 40.53 -26.44
C PRO A 360 -0.04 41.90 -27.05
N GLY A 361 -0.41 42.86 -26.19
CA GLY A 361 -0.87 44.19 -26.58
C GLY A 361 -2.38 44.35 -26.71
N LEU A 362 -3.15 43.27 -26.87
CA LEU A 362 -4.60 43.33 -27.00
C LEU A 362 -5.27 43.81 -25.70
N ARG A 363 -6.16 44.80 -25.80
CA ARG A 363 -7.06 45.18 -24.71
C ARG A 363 -8.35 44.39 -24.77
N ILE A 364 -8.76 43.81 -23.65
CA ILE A 364 -9.97 43.00 -23.55
C ILE A 364 -10.85 43.45 -22.38
N LYS A 365 -12.15 43.20 -22.48
CA LYS A 365 -13.12 43.47 -21.43
C LYS A 365 -13.24 42.27 -20.48
N LYS A 366 -13.78 42.52 -19.28
CA LYS A 366 -14.22 41.46 -18.36
C LYS A 366 -15.15 40.48 -19.09
N GLY A 367 -14.98 39.18 -18.86
CA GLY A 367 -15.80 38.13 -19.48
C GLY A 367 -15.35 37.67 -20.86
N TYR A 368 -14.36 38.33 -21.46
CA TYR A 368 -13.80 37.96 -22.76
C TYR A 368 -13.18 36.56 -22.70
N VAL A 369 -13.47 35.72 -23.69
CA VAL A 369 -12.94 34.35 -23.75
C VAL A 369 -11.49 34.39 -24.19
N ILE A 370 -10.59 33.96 -23.32
CA ILE A 370 -9.15 33.99 -23.55
C ILE A 370 -8.58 32.65 -23.99
N GLY A 371 -9.32 31.56 -23.77
CA GLY A 371 -8.89 30.22 -24.11
C GLY A 371 -9.89 29.15 -23.71
N LYS A 372 -9.45 27.89 -23.83
CA LYS A 372 -10.19 26.72 -23.39
C LYS A 372 -9.31 25.80 -22.56
N VAL A 373 -9.96 25.07 -21.67
CA VAL A 373 -9.33 24.09 -20.78
C VAL A 373 -10.16 22.81 -20.68
N ASP A 374 -9.48 21.67 -20.70
CA ASP A 374 -10.06 20.34 -20.61
C ASP A 374 -9.97 19.74 -19.21
N ASN A 375 -8.92 20.12 -18.46
CA ASN A 375 -8.47 19.39 -17.27
C ASN A 375 -8.40 20.23 -16.02
N LYS A 376 -7.54 21.25 -16.03
CA LYS A 376 -7.25 22.09 -14.88
C LYS A 376 -6.85 23.47 -15.36
N LEU A 377 -7.37 24.50 -14.72
CA LEU A 377 -6.91 25.87 -14.89
C LEU A 377 -6.09 26.26 -13.67
N GLY A 378 -4.84 26.67 -13.90
CA GLY A 378 -4.06 27.37 -12.89
C GLY A 378 -4.43 28.84 -12.94
N PHE A 379 -4.94 29.37 -11.84
CA PHE A 379 -5.32 30.77 -11.74
C PHE A 379 -4.55 31.44 -10.60
N GLU A 380 -3.75 32.44 -10.94
CA GLU A 380 -2.92 33.19 -10.00
C GLU A 380 -3.18 34.69 -10.17
N VAL A 381 -3.10 35.40 -9.05
CA VAL A 381 -3.29 36.85 -8.99
C VAL A 381 -2.13 37.46 -8.22
N THR A 382 -1.49 38.45 -8.85
CA THR A 382 -0.43 39.23 -8.20
C THR A 382 -0.77 40.70 -8.27
N GLN A 383 -0.36 41.45 -7.25
CA GLN A 383 -0.39 42.90 -7.26
C GLN A 383 0.97 43.42 -6.84
N LYS A 384 1.64 44.12 -7.75
CA LYS A 384 3.08 44.41 -7.60
C LYS A 384 3.85 43.10 -7.38
N ASP A 385 4.66 43.03 -6.34
CA ASP A 385 5.48 41.87 -5.94
C ASP A 385 4.78 40.90 -4.97
N LYS A 386 3.47 41.08 -4.71
CA LYS A 386 2.71 40.29 -3.72
C LYS A 386 1.65 39.42 -4.39
N HIS A 387 1.45 38.23 -3.85
CA HIS A 387 0.37 37.33 -4.27
C HIS A 387 -0.93 37.65 -3.52
N ILE A 388 -2.06 37.44 -4.21
CA ILE A 388 -3.41 37.61 -3.68
C ILE A 388 -4.11 36.27 -3.77
N ASP A 389 -4.92 35.90 -2.77
CA ASP A 389 -5.80 34.74 -2.90
C ASP A 389 -6.78 34.99 -4.06
N PRO A 390 -6.68 34.22 -5.17
CA PRO A 390 -7.51 34.44 -6.33
C PRO A 390 -9.01 34.34 -6.05
N LEU A 391 -9.42 33.62 -5.00
CA LEU A 391 -10.83 33.50 -4.62
C LEU A 391 -11.42 34.81 -4.09
N GLU A 392 -10.60 35.70 -3.50
CA GLU A 392 -11.05 37.02 -3.02
C GLU A 392 -11.59 37.90 -4.16
N LEU A 393 -11.24 37.59 -5.42
CA LEU A 393 -11.72 38.35 -6.57
C LEU A 393 -13.19 38.04 -6.90
N PHE A 394 -13.74 36.87 -6.56
CA PHE A 394 -15.03 36.43 -7.11
C PHE A 394 -15.87 35.51 -6.20
N ARG A 395 -15.49 35.33 -4.94
CA ARG A 395 -16.26 34.56 -3.96
C ARG A 395 -16.66 35.39 -2.76
#